data_AF-A2E5B9-F1
#
_entry.id   AF-A2E5B9-F1
#
_cell.length_a   1.000
_cell.length_b   1.000
_cell.length_c   1.000
_cell.angle_alpha   90.00
_cell.angle_beta   90.00
_cell.angle_gamma   90.00
#
_symmetry.space_group_name_H-M   'P 1'
#
loop_
_entity.id
_entity.type
_entity.pdbx_description
1 polymer ?
#
loop_
_entity_poly.entity_id
_entity_poly.type
_entity_poly.pdbx_seq_one_letter_code
_entity_poly.pdbx_strand_id
1 'polypeptide(L)'
;MSESKSRFTKTQLDSMINYKLFPVSNMRLRDLNDIEIPDAAISFDASNNLLTDFTGFEPKGNIRGVVFDNNPLVSFRNFPRNTNITSFSAAGSPLSMLPNFRQLAILVLGPKIEIINGIKVTPNEFSEVSAKTLATYYKGGDANKMPQQELNMYVESFTDALINGWIYAGLPRSLNQLDVDATRQQNDPLSVRVVRILTILRWKDEDIIQFIDNIFNETPAQKSKQKKSKSDFLDEQLQKQRDIIQMMKEELQSLQHEQNVKEDRKNKQSSKFSNNNPEPIDIDLTTKISKPSLDAYNAMLQEYSVALEQNAADIEVDKKTTNPEGLREAIRRHFGLPDNATDAQMISIMKEQIARRG
;
A
#
# COMPACT_ATOMS: atom_id res chain seq x y z
N MET A 1 4.85 29.28 -11.55
CA MET A 1 5.59 28.03 -11.29
C MET A 1 5.40 27.70 -9.82
N SER A 2 4.50 26.77 -9.51
CA SER A 2 4.18 26.38 -8.13
C SER A 2 4.79 25.02 -7.85
N GLU A 3 5.84 24.97 -7.02
CA GLU A 3 6.38 23.73 -6.48
C GLU A 3 5.41 23.17 -5.43
N SER A 4 4.72 22.10 -5.78
CA SER A 4 3.92 21.30 -4.86
C SER A 4 4.86 20.53 -3.92
N LYS A 5 4.92 20.98 -2.66
CA LYS A 5 5.70 20.37 -1.57
C LYS A 5 5.15 18.97 -1.26
N SER A 6 5.94 17.93 -1.56
CA SER A 6 5.66 16.55 -1.17
C SER A 6 5.53 16.43 0.36
N ARG A 7 4.48 15.74 0.81
CA ARG A 7 4.00 15.69 2.21
C ARG A 7 4.56 14.52 3.02
N PHE A 8 5.57 13.80 2.52
CA PHE A 8 6.18 12.68 3.22
C PHE A 8 7.67 12.90 3.44
N THR A 9 8.14 12.56 4.65
CA THR A 9 9.57 12.64 4.97
C THR A 9 10.33 11.50 4.29
N LYS A 10 11.59 11.75 3.92
CA LYS A 10 12.48 10.76 3.27
C LYS A 10 12.56 9.45 4.06
N THR A 11 12.45 9.50 5.38
CA THR A 11 12.44 8.33 6.29
C THR A 11 11.13 7.53 6.23
N GLN A 12 9.98 8.16 5.98
CA GLN A 12 8.72 7.46 5.71
C GLN A 12 8.77 6.76 4.35
N LEU A 13 9.32 7.44 3.33
CA LEU A 13 9.65 6.82 2.05
C LEU A 13 10.63 5.66 2.22
N ASP A 14 11.67 5.79 3.05
CA ASP A 14 12.67 4.74 3.29
C ASP A 14 12.10 3.52 4.06
N SER A 15 11.13 3.74 4.96
CA SER A 15 10.40 2.64 5.62
C SER A 15 9.41 1.94 4.67
N MET A 16 8.88 2.65 3.69
CA MET A 16 8.11 2.08 2.58
C MET A 16 9.03 1.41 1.55
N ILE A 17 10.29 1.85 1.39
CA ILE A 17 11.27 1.25 0.47
C ILE A 17 11.65 -0.18 0.89
N ASN A 18 11.53 -0.54 2.17
CA ASN A 18 11.75 -1.93 2.62
C ASN A 18 10.55 -2.86 2.38
N TYR A 19 9.37 -2.31 2.08
CA TYR A 19 8.23 -3.08 1.61
C TYR A 19 7.93 -2.67 0.18
N LYS A 20 8.16 -3.58 -0.76
CA LYS A 20 7.70 -3.48 -2.16
C LYS A 20 6.19 -3.18 -2.32
N LEU A 21 5.43 -3.03 -1.23
CA LEU A 21 4.03 -2.71 -1.11
C LEU A 21 3.83 -1.30 -0.54
N PHE A 22 3.01 -0.49 -1.22
CA PHE A 22 2.53 0.81 -0.76
C PHE A 22 1.05 0.70 -0.31
N PRO A 23 0.76 0.60 1.00
CA PRO A 23 -0.60 0.48 1.50
C PRO A 23 -1.23 1.85 1.81
N VAL A 24 -2.42 2.07 1.27
CA VAL A 24 -3.35 3.16 1.58
C VAL A 24 -4.76 2.63 1.90
N SER A 25 -4.83 1.39 2.37
CA SER A 25 -6.09 0.71 2.70
C SER A 25 -6.74 1.26 3.98
N ASN A 26 -8.06 1.13 4.08
CA ASN A 26 -8.86 1.56 5.25
C ASN A 26 -8.79 3.07 5.57
N MET A 27 -8.42 3.90 4.60
CA MET A 27 -8.25 5.35 4.77
C MET A 27 -9.50 6.16 4.44
N ARG A 28 -10.58 5.50 3.98
CA ARG A 28 -11.83 6.11 3.51
C ARG A 28 -11.63 7.12 2.38
N LEU A 29 -10.66 6.84 1.52
CA LEU A 29 -10.39 7.65 0.33
C LEU A 29 -11.57 7.58 -0.63
N ARG A 30 -11.93 8.72 -1.23
CA ARG A 30 -12.95 8.81 -2.29
C ARG A 30 -12.33 8.96 -3.67
N ASP A 31 -11.10 9.45 -3.72
CA ASP A 31 -10.23 9.53 -4.89
C ASP A 31 -8.76 9.39 -4.45
N LEU A 32 -7.84 9.41 -5.42
CA LEU A 32 -6.41 9.25 -5.21
C LEU A 32 -5.60 10.49 -5.63
N ASN A 33 -6.23 11.65 -5.86
CA ASN A 33 -5.54 12.84 -6.39
C ASN A 33 -4.41 13.34 -5.48
N ASP A 34 -4.57 13.16 -4.16
CA ASP A 34 -3.59 13.57 -3.15
C ASP A 34 -2.59 12.46 -2.78
N ILE A 35 -2.60 11.32 -3.48
CA ILE A 35 -1.74 10.17 -3.19
C ILE A 35 -0.55 10.14 -4.15
N GLU A 36 0.63 10.46 -3.62
CA GLU A 36 1.88 10.31 -4.35
C GLU A 36 2.42 8.89 -4.19
N ILE A 37 2.34 8.08 -5.25
CA ILE A 37 2.85 6.71 -5.27
C ILE A 37 4.39 6.76 -5.43
N PRO A 38 5.18 6.19 -4.50
CA PRO A 38 6.63 6.17 -4.59
C PRO A 38 7.14 5.35 -5.79
N ASP A 39 8.18 5.82 -6.47
CA ASP A 39 8.77 5.13 -7.64
C ASP A 39 9.36 3.75 -7.31
N ALA A 40 9.72 3.52 -6.04
CA ALA A 40 10.23 2.25 -5.55
C ALA A 40 9.14 1.19 -5.31
N ALA A 41 7.86 1.60 -5.28
CA ALA A 41 6.76 0.68 -5.02
C ALA A 41 6.56 -0.29 -6.20
N ILE A 42 6.33 -1.57 -5.88
CA ILE A 42 6.04 -2.64 -6.85
C ILE A 42 4.58 -3.10 -6.72
N SER A 43 3.98 -2.93 -5.55
CA SER A 43 2.59 -3.24 -5.26
C SER A 43 1.90 -2.04 -4.60
N PHE A 44 0.62 -1.85 -4.88
CA PHE A 44 -0.22 -0.77 -4.35
C PHE A 44 -1.51 -1.36 -3.78
N ASP A 45 -1.83 -1.08 -2.52
CA ASP A 45 -3.06 -1.56 -1.88
C ASP A 45 -3.92 -0.39 -1.41
N ALA A 46 -5.05 -0.18 -2.08
CA ALA A 46 -6.09 0.80 -1.73
C ALA A 46 -7.41 0.12 -1.33
N SER A 47 -7.35 -1.08 -0.78
CA SER A 47 -8.53 -1.82 -0.33
C SER A 47 -9.30 -1.12 0.80
N ASN A 48 -10.59 -1.44 0.94
CA ASN A 48 -11.45 -0.97 2.04
C ASN A 48 -11.53 0.57 2.12
N ASN A 49 -11.67 1.22 0.96
CA ASN A 49 -11.88 2.65 0.85
C ASN A 49 -13.30 2.93 0.28
N LEU A 50 -13.55 4.16 -0.16
CA LEU A 50 -14.82 4.60 -0.75
C LEU A 50 -14.62 5.02 -2.22
N LEU A 51 -13.65 4.39 -2.91
CA LEU A 51 -13.33 4.70 -4.30
C LEU A 51 -14.45 4.19 -5.22
N THR A 52 -15.00 5.09 -6.03
CA THR A 52 -16.05 4.74 -7.00
C THR A 52 -15.52 4.56 -8.43
N ASP A 53 -14.34 5.10 -8.69
CA ASP A 53 -13.56 4.96 -9.90
C ASP A 53 -12.08 5.16 -9.58
N PHE A 54 -11.23 5.23 -10.61
CA PHE A 54 -9.77 5.31 -10.47
C PHE A 54 -9.24 6.74 -10.58
N THR A 55 -10.07 7.74 -10.25
CA THR A 55 -9.66 9.15 -10.27
C THR A 55 -8.41 9.38 -9.40
N GLY A 56 -7.38 9.97 -9.99
CA GLY A 56 -6.09 10.25 -9.35
C GLY A 56 -5.14 9.05 -9.27
N PHE A 57 -5.51 7.88 -9.82
CA PHE A 57 -4.62 6.72 -9.84
C PHE A 57 -3.59 6.83 -10.97
N GLU A 58 -2.40 7.32 -10.65
CA GLU A 58 -1.29 7.48 -11.58
C GLU A 58 -0.08 6.62 -11.17
N PRO A 59 -0.11 5.29 -11.42
CA PRO A 59 0.96 4.39 -11.06
C PRO A 59 2.23 4.73 -11.87
N LYS A 60 3.32 5.04 -11.17
CA LYS A 60 4.62 5.29 -11.78
C LYS A 60 5.44 3.99 -11.90
N GLY A 61 6.21 3.90 -12.98
CA GLY A 61 7.34 2.98 -13.18
C GLY A 61 7.08 1.49 -12.91
N ASN A 62 7.30 1.09 -11.66
CA ASN A 62 7.56 -0.29 -11.23
C ASN A 62 6.36 -1.03 -10.67
N ILE A 63 5.20 -0.37 -10.53
CA ILE A 63 3.98 -1.04 -10.05
C ILE A 63 3.62 -2.22 -10.97
N ARG A 64 3.50 -3.39 -10.38
CA ARG A 64 3.09 -4.67 -10.97
C ARG A 64 1.81 -5.20 -10.33
N GLY A 65 1.63 -5.01 -9.02
CA GLY A 65 0.45 -5.45 -8.28
C GLY A 65 -0.42 -4.29 -7.83
N VAL A 66 -1.73 -4.38 -8.00
CA VAL A 66 -2.67 -3.39 -7.45
C VAL A 66 -3.87 -4.09 -6.82
N VAL A 67 -4.29 -3.61 -5.65
CA VAL A 67 -5.42 -4.15 -4.89
C VAL A 67 -6.38 -3.01 -4.56
N PHE A 68 -7.62 -3.14 -5.00
CA PHE A 68 -8.72 -2.18 -4.81
C PHE A 68 -9.94 -2.85 -4.18
N ASP A 69 -9.74 -3.95 -3.46
CA ASP A 69 -10.82 -4.76 -2.89
C ASP A 69 -11.71 -3.96 -1.94
N ASN A 70 -12.98 -4.34 -1.84
CA ASN A 70 -13.98 -3.73 -0.97
C ASN A 70 -14.10 -2.21 -1.14
N ASN A 71 -14.06 -1.75 -2.39
CA ASN A 71 -14.40 -0.39 -2.78
C ASN A 71 -15.73 -0.39 -3.57
N PRO A 72 -16.52 0.69 -3.51
CA PRO A 72 -17.73 0.85 -4.32
C PRO A 72 -17.43 1.17 -5.80
N LEU A 73 -16.43 0.50 -6.40
CA LEU A 73 -16.05 0.72 -7.80
C LEU A 73 -17.21 0.32 -8.73
N VAL A 74 -17.60 1.25 -9.61
CA VAL A 74 -18.70 1.04 -10.56
C VAL A 74 -18.27 0.98 -12.02
N SER A 75 -17.02 1.36 -12.31
CA SER A 75 -16.48 1.38 -13.69
C SER A 75 -14.96 1.41 -13.68
N PHE A 76 -14.34 1.15 -14.83
CA PHE A 76 -12.90 1.41 -15.07
C PHE A 76 -12.59 2.89 -15.34
N ARG A 77 -13.50 3.80 -15.02
CA ARG A 77 -13.32 5.22 -15.32
C ARG A 77 -12.01 5.73 -14.72
N ASN A 78 -11.27 6.51 -15.51
CA ASN A 78 -9.97 7.10 -15.15
C ASN A 78 -8.87 6.08 -14.86
N PHE A 79 -9.04 4.81 -15.24
CA PHE A 79 -7.95 3.85 -15.13
C PHE A 79 -6.82 4.24 -16.11
N PRO A 80 -5.55 4.28 -15.66
CA PRO A 80 -4.43 4.72 -16.47
C PRO A 80 -4.15 3.76 -17.65
N ARG A 81 -3.72 4.31 -18.78
CA ARG A 81 -3.26 3.52 -19.93
C ARG A 81 -1.84 3.01 -19.74
N ASN A 82 -1.48 1.98 -20.51
CA ASN A 82 -0.11 1.50 -20.68
C ASN A 82 0.58 1.17 -19.34
N THR A 83 -0.16 0.57 -18.42
CA THR A 83 0.39 0.14 -17.14
C THR A 83 1.29 -1.09 -17.32
N ASN A 84 2.15 -1.33 -16.34
CA ASN A 84 2.90 -2.58 -16.24
C ASN A 84 2.27 -3.54 -15.22
N ILE A 85 0.98 -3.39 -14.94
CA ILE A 85 0.27 -4.19 -13.94
C ILE A 85 0.14 -5.63 -14.45
N THR A 86 0.64 -6.57 -13.66
CA THR A 86 0.54 -8.02 -13.89
C THR A 86 -0.43 -8.69 -12.92
N SER A 87 -0.80 -8.02 -11.82
CA SER A 87 -1.79 -8.50 -10.86
C SER A 87 -2.76 -7.38 -10.47
N PHE A 88 -4.06 -7.63 -10.64
CA PHE A 88 -5.12 -6.68 -10.31
C PHE A 88 -6.18 -7.35 -9.45
N SER A 89 -6.65 -6.66 -8.41
CA SER A 89 -7.79 -7.10 -7.62
C SER A 89 -8.76 -5.95 -7.37
N ALA A 90 -10.04 -6.22 -7.53
CA ALA A 90 -11.14 -5.32 -7.17
C ALA A 90 -12.28 -6.12 -6.52
N ALA A 91 -11.95 -7.22 -5.84
CA ALA A 91 -12.91 -8.15 -5.26
C ALA A 91 -13.82 -7.43 -4.25
N GLY A 92 -15.09 -7.81 -4.21
CA GLY A 92 -16.07 -7.17 -3.32
C GLY A 92 -16.53 -5.79 -3.79
N SER A 93 -16.24 -5.40 -5.04
CA SER A 93 -16.82 -4.21 -5.69
C SER A 93 -17.97 -4.58 -6.62
N PRO A 94 -18.95 -3.69 -6.86
CA PRO A 94 -19.97 -3.88 -7.90
C PRO A 94 -19.36 -4.18 -9.27
N LEU A 95 -18.27 -3.49 -9.63
CA LEU A 95 -17.51 -3.73 -10.86
C LEU A 95 -17.08 -5.20 -11.01
N SER A 96 -16.55 -5.79 -9.94
CA SER A 96 -16.09 -7.19 -9.94
C SER A 96 -17.21 -8.24 -10.06
N MET A 97 -18.46 -7.84 -9.82
CA MET A 97 -19.62 -8.73 -9.90
C MET A 97 -20.23 -8.81 -11.31
N LEU A 98 -19.76 -7.99 -12.25
CA LEU A 98 -20.24 -8.03 -13.63
C LEU A 98 -19.93 -9.40 -14.27
N PRO A 99 -20.87 -10.00 -15.02
CA PRO A 99 -20.64 -11.31 -15.66
C PRO A 99 -19.42 -11.35 -16.60
N ASN A 100 -19.11 -10.23 -17.23
CA ASN A 100 -18.01 -10.03 -18.16
C ASN A 100 -16.81 -9.30 -17.51
N PHE A 101 -16.76 -9.16 -16.19
CA PHE A 101 -15.76 -8.36 -15.48
C PHE A 101 -14.32 -8.72 -15.89
N ARG A 102 -14.01 -10.01 -16.01
CA ARG A 102 -12.64 -10.46 -16.35
C ARG A 102 -12.25 -10.06 -17.77
N GLN A 103 -13.15 -10.19 -18.73
CA GLN A 103 -12.93 -9.70 -20.10
C GLN A 103 -12.71 -8.18 -20.12
N LEU A 104 -13.51 -7.42 -19.37
CA LEU A 104 -13.36 -5.96 -19.27
C LEU A 104 -12.03 -5.57 -18.62
N ALA A 105 -11.63 -6.27 -17.56
CA ALA A 105 -10.36 -6.06 -16.89
C ALA A 105 -9.18 -6.34 -17.82
N ILE A 106 -9.22 -7.41 -18.63
CA ILE A 106 -8.17 -7.71 -19.61
C ILE A 106 -8.06 -6.61 -20.67
N LEU A 107 -9.18 -6.08 -21.17
CA LEU A 107 -9.17 -4.97 -22.14
C LEU A 107 -8.52 -3.70 -21.57
N VAL A 108 -8.77 -3.39 -20.30
CA VAL A 108 -8.24 -2.18 -19.66
C VAL A 108 -6.79 -2.34 -19.21
N LEU A 109 -6.45 -3.47 -18.59
CA LEU A 109 -5.11 -3.75 -18.06
C LEU A 109 -4.12 -4.16 -19.15
N GLY A 110 -4.63 -4.68 -20.26
CA GLY A 110 -3.85 -5.08 -21.43
C GLY A 110 -3.20 -6.47 -21.30
N PRO A 111 -2.35 -6.86 -22.27
CA PRO A 111 -1.87 -8.23 -22.43
C PRO A 111 -0.89 -8.71 -21.35
N LYS A 112 -0.40 -7.81 -20.49
CA LYS A 112 0.56 -8.14 -19.42
C LYS A 112 -0.11 -8.67 -18.15
N ILE A 113 -1.44 -8.61 -18.06
CA ILE A 113 -2.17 -9.06 -16.88
C ILE A 113 -2.07 -10.58 -16.71
N GLU A 114 -1.64 -11.05 -15.55
CA GLU A 114 -1.49 -12.48 -15.27
C GLU A 114 -2.50 -12.97 -14.25
N ILE A 115 -2.92 -12.11 -13.32
CA ILE A 115 -3.78 -12.46 -12.19
C ILE A 115 -4.88 -11.40 -12.02
N ILE A 116 -6.13 -11.85 -11.97
CA ILE A 116 -7.30 -11.00 -11.67
C ILE A 116 -8.06 -11.62 -10.49
N ASN A 117 -8.24 -10.85 -9.40
CA ASN A 117 -8.88 -11.29 -8.15
C ASN A 117 -8.30 -12.62 -7.61
N GLY A 118 -6.97 -12.75 -7.64
CA GLY A 118 -6.25 -13.95 -7.18
C GLY A 118 -6.33 -15.15 -8.14
N ILE A 119 -7.04 -15.05 -9.25
CA ILE A 119 -7.20 -16.13 -10.23
C ILE A 119 -6.38 -15.81 -11.48
N LYS A 120 -5.54 -16.76 -11.89
CA LYS A 120 -4.70 -16.64 -13.09
C LYS A 120 -5.56 -16.43 -14.34
N VAL A 121 -5.14 -15.52 -15.21
CA VAL A 121 -5.75 -15.29 -16.52
C VAL A 121 -5.29 -16.38 -17.48
N THR A 122 -6.24 -16.96 -18.20
CA THR A 122 -6.01 -18.05 -19.15
C THR A 122 -5.81 -17.52 -20.56
N PRO A 123 -5.10 -18.26 -21.43
CA PRO A 123 -4.97 -17.90 -22.86
C PRO A 123 -6.33 -17.78 -23.58
N ASN A 124 -7.33 -18.57 -23.15
CA ASN A 124 -8.67 -18.52 -23.73
C ASN A 124 -9.34 -17.16 -23.48
N GLU A 125 -9.23 -16.62 -22.27
CA GLU A 125 -9.80 -15.31 -21.94
C GLU A 125 -9.15 -14.19 -22.76
N PHE A 126 -7.83 -14.25 -23.00
CA PHE A 126 -7.17 -13.33 -23.93
C PHE A 126 -7.70 -13.46 -25.36
N SER A 127 -8.01 -14.68 -25.80
CA SER A 127 -8.54 -14.92 -27.15
C SER A 127 -9.96 -14.34 -27.30
N GLU A 128 -10.79 -14.40 -26.26
CA GLU A 128 -12.16 -13.87 -26.26
C GLU A 128 -12.22 -12.36 -26.46
N VAL A 129 -11.23 -11.63 -25.94
CA VAL A 129 -11.14 -10.17 -26.07
C VAL A 129 -10.07 -9.73 -27.07
N SER A 130 -9.56 -10.66 -27.87
CA SER A 130 -8.54 -10.33 -28.86
C SER A 130 -9.09 -9.41 -29.94
N ALA A 131 -8.19 -8.59 -30.51
CA ALA A 131 -8.50 -7.71 -31.63
C ALA A 131 -9.20 -8.43 -32.80
N LYS A 132 -8.79 -9.67 -33.09
CA LYS A 132 -9.41 -10.52 -34.11
C LYS A 132 -10.84 -10.92 -33.75
N THR A 133 -11.06 -11.37 -32.52
CA THR A 133 -12.40 -11.79 -32.07
C THR A 133 -13.38 -10.63 -32.10
N LEU A 134 -12.96 -9.45 -31.62
CA LEU A 134 -13.77 -8.24 -31.68
C LEU A 134 -14.04 -7.83 -33.14
N ALA A 135 -13.03 -7.83 -34.00
CA ALA A 135 -13.21 -7.49 -35.41
C ALA A 135 -14.16 -8.47 -36.14
N THR A 136 -14.03 -9.77 -35.90
CA THR A 136 -14.94 -10.80 -36.45
C THR A 136 -16.38 -10.56 -36.00
N TYR A 137 -16.59 -10.25 -34.72
CA TYR A 137 -17.91 -9.96 -34.17
C TYR A 137 -18.56 -8.73 -34.85
N TYR A 138 -17.82 -7.66 -35.11
CA TYR A 138 -18.37 -6.40 -35.62
C TYR A 138 -18.45 -6.28 -37.15
N LYS A 139 -17.46 -6.81 -37.88
CA LYS A 139 -17.46 -6.71 -39.35
C LYS A 139 -18.07 -7.92 -40.06
N GLY A 140 -18.27 -9.05 -39.37
CA GLY A 140 -18.81 -10.26 -39.99
C GLY A 140 -17.97 -10.70 -41.18
N GLY A 141 -16.73 -11.15 -40.92
CA GLY A 141 -15.79 -11.57 -41.97
C GLY A 141 -14.50 -12.19 -41.44
N ASP A 142 -13.62 -12.60 -42.35
CA ASP A 142 -12.32 -13.20 -42.01
C ASP A 142 -11.34 -12.12 -41.52
N ALA A 143 -11.32 -11.90 -40.21
CA ALA A 143 -10.41 -10.97 -39.54
C ALA A 143 -8.93 -11.25 -39.81
N ASN A 144 -8.57 -12.43 -40.34
CA ASN A 144 -7.19 -12.75 -40.69
C ASN A 144 -6.65 -11.97 -41.89
N LYS A 145 -7.52 -11.36 -42.70
CA LYS A 145 -7.13 -10.52 -43.84
C LYS A 145 -7.02 -9.04 -43.50
N MET A 146 -7.36 -8.67 -42.25
CA MET A 146 -7.40 -7.28 -41.83
C MET A 146 -6.00 -6.82 -41.37
N PRO A 147 -5.56 -5.60 -41.73
CA PRO A 147 -4.31 -5.03 -41.22
C PRO A 147 -4.31 -4.96 -39.69
N GLN A 148 -3.15 -5.23 -39.06
CA GLN A 148 -3.03 -5.23 -37.61
C GLN A 148 -3.41 -3.89 -36.96
N GLN A 149 -3.15 -2.77 -37.64
CA GLN A 149 -3.55 -1.45 -37.17
C GLN A 149 -5.07 -1.33 -37.04
N GLU A 150 -5.82 -1.81 -38.03
CA GLU A 150 -7.29 -1.79 -38.02
C GLU A 150 -7.85 -2.75 -36.96
N LEU A 151 -7.22 -3.91 -36.77
CA LEU A 151 -7.56 -4.82 -35.68
C LEU A 151 -7.39 -4.15 -34.31
N ASN A 152 -6.27 -3.48 -34.09
CA ASN A 152 -5.99 -2.82 -32.82
C ASN A 152 -7.00 -1.70 -32.51
N MET A 153 -7.58 -1.04 -33.53
CA MET A 153 -8.61 -0.03 -33.31
C MET A 153 -9.82 -0.57 -32.53
N TYR A 154 -10.20 -1.84 -32.71
CA TYR A 154 -11.30 -2.43 -31.94
C TYR A 154 -10.98 -2.50 -30.45
N VAL A 155 -9.76 -2.93 -30.10
CA VAL A 155 -9.34 -3.00 -28.70
C VAL A 155 -9.27 -1.59 -28.11
N GLU A 156 -8.64 -0.66 -28.83
CA GLU A 156 -8.53 0.73 -28.38
C GLU A 156 -9.91 1.35 -28.16
N SER A 157 -10.85 1.27 -29.10
CA SER A 157 -12.21 1.81 -28.93
C SER A 157 -12.92 1.28 -27.68
N PHE A 158 -12.75 0.00 -27.36
CA PHE A 158 -13.30 -0.59 -26.14
C PHE A 158 -12.60 -0.10 -24.88
N THR A 159 -11.27 -0.09 -24.88
CA THR A 159 -10.48 0.40 -23.76
C THR A 159 -10.79 1.89 -23.49
N ASP A 160 -10.92 2.69 -24.54
CA ASP A 160 -11.37 4.09 -24.49
C ASP A 160 -12.75 4.22 -23.86
N ALA A 161 -13.73 3.44 -24.31
CA ALA A 161 -15.08 3.46 -23.74
C ALA A 161 -15.05 3.12 -22.23
N LEU A 162 -14.33 2.07 -21.84
CA LEU A 162 -14.25 1.60 -20.45
C LEU A 162 -13.57 2.62 -19.53
N ILE A 163 -12.43 3.19 -19.96
CA ILE A 163 -11.70 4.22 -19.21
C ILE A 163 -12.50 5.53 -19.13
N ASN A 164 -13.42 5.78 -20.07
CA ASN A 164 -14.36 6.89 -19.99
C ASN A 164 -15.62 6.59 -19.14
N GLY A 165 -15.71 5.40 -18.55
CA GLY A 165 -16.78 5.03 -17.63
C GLY A 165 -18.02 4.41 -18.29
N TRP A 166 -17.88 3.87 -19.50
CA TRP A 166 -18.92 3.04 -20.09
C TRP A 166 -19.13 1.77 -19.25
N ILE A 167 -20.40 1.46 -18.95
CA ILE A 167 -20.80 0.29 -18.16
C ILE A 167 -21.82 -0.49 -18.97
N TYR A 168 -21.51 -1.76 -19.26
CA TYR A 168 -22.43 -2.63 -19.98
C TYR A 168 -22.19 -4.12 -19.70
N ALA A 169 -23.25 -4.91 -19.76
CA ALA A 169 -23.24 -6.34 -19.44
C ALA A 169 -22.83 -7.25 -20.62
N GLY A 170 -22.61 -6.68 -21.81
CA GLY A 170 -22.34 -7.44 -23.03
C GLY A 170 -21.53 -6.66 -24.06
N LEU A 171 -21.52 -7.13 -25.31
CA LEU A 171 -20.95 -6.39 -26.44
C LEU A 171 -22.06 -5.56 -27.11
N PRO A 172 -21.82 -4.29 -27.48
CA PRO A 172 -22.77 -3.51 -28.28
C PRO A 172 -22.98 -4.15 -29.66
N ARG A 173 -24.01 -3.70 -30.39
CA ARG A 173 -24.31 -4.29 -31.72
C ARG A 173 -23.36 -3.80 -32.81
N SER A 174 -22.76 -2.62 -32.63
CA SER A 174 -21.79 -2.03 -33.55
C SER A 174 -20.79 -1.16 -32.79
N LEU A 175 -19.63 -0.89 -33.41
CA LEU A 175 -18.66 0.07 -32.87
C LEU A 175 -19.24 1.49 -32.80
N ASN A 176 -20.02 1.91 -33.80
CA ASN A 176 -20.67 3.23 -33.74
C ASN A 176 -21.61 3.34 -32.53
N GLN A 177 -22.31 2.25 -32.18
CA GLN A 177 -23.14 2.23 -30.99
C GLN A 177 -22.29 2.31 -29.71
N LEU A 178 -21.15 1.61 -29.66
CA LEU A 178 -20.20 1.74 -28.55
C LEU A 178 -19.80 3.20 -28.33
N ASP A 179 -19.39 3.90 -29.38
CA ASP A 179 -18.94 5.29 -29.29
C ASP A 179 -20.06 6.23 -28.83
N VAL A 180 -21.27 6.06 -29.38
CA VAL A 180 -22.45 6.84 -28.99
C VAL A 180 -22.80 6.60 -27.52
N ASP A 181 -22.86 5.33 -27.11
CA ASP A 181 -23.21 4.96 -25.73
C ASP A 181 -22.12 5.41 -24.75
N ALA A 182 -20.84 5.24 -25.09
CA ALA A 182 -19.73 5.68 -24.26
C ALA A 182 -19.72 7.21 -24.10
N THR A 183 -19.91 7.96 -25.19
CA THR A 183 -19.99 9.42 -25.15
C THR A 183 -21.16 9.90 -24.30
N ARG A 184 -22.33 9.27 -24.44
CA ARG A 184 -23.50 9.58 -23.61
C ARG A 184 -23.22 9.32 -22.13
N GLN A 185 -22.55 8.21 -21.81
CA GLN A 185 -22.28 7.81 -20.43
C GLN A 185 -21.11 8.56 -19.79
N GLN A 186 -20.23 9.17 -20.59
CA GLN A 186 -19.03 9.86 -20.10
C GLN A 186 -19.36 10.98 -19.11
N ASN A 187 -20.51 11.63 -19.24
CA ASN A 187 -20.93 12.73 -18.37
C ASN A 187 -22.01 12.33 -17.37
N ASP A 188 -22.30 11.03 -17.24
CA ASP A 188 -23.29 10.58 -16.27
C ASP A 188 -22.82 10.88 -14.84
N PRO A 189 -23.71 11.46 -13.99
CA PRO A 189 -23.40 11.63 -12.59
C PRO A 189 -23.16 10.26 -11.94
N LEU A 190 -22.36 10.25 -10.88
CA LEU A 190 -22.00 9.01 -10.17
C LEU A 190 -23.24 8.20 -9.75
N SER A 191 -24.31 8.86 -9.28
CA SER A 191 -25.56 8.19 -8.92
C SER A 191 -26.16 7.40 -10.08
N VAL A 192 -26.17 7.95 -11.31
CA VAL A 192 -26.66 7.25 -12.51
C VAL A 192 -25.76 6.06 -12.86
N ARG A 193 -24.44 6.21 -12.75
CA ARG A 193 -23.49 5.10 -12.97
C ARG A 193 -23.70 3.97 -11.97
N VAL A 194 -23.90 4.30 -10.69
CA VAL A 194 -24.23 3.36 -9.62
C VAL A 194 -25.53 2.62 -9.92
N VAL A 195 -26.62 3.35 -10.19
CA VAL A 195 -27.91 2.72 -10.53
C VAL A 195 -27.74 1.77 -11.71
N ARG A 196 -27.07 2.21 -12.79
CA ARG A 196 -26.85 1.38 -13.99
C ARG A 196 -26.16 0.07 -13.68
N ILE A 197 -25.03 0.09 -12.99
CA ILE A 197 -24.30 -1.15 -12.69
C ILE A 197 -25.13 -2.07 -11.79
N LEU A 198 -25.78 -1.53 -10.76
CA LEU A 198 -26.56 -2.35 -9.84
C LEU A 198 -27.82 -2.93 -10.50
N THR A 199 -28.45 -2.19 -11.42
CA THR A 199 -29.54 -2.71 -12.25
C THR A 199 -29.06 -3.86 -13.15
N ILE A 200 -27.86 -3.76 -13.74
CA ILE A 200 -27.25 -4.85 -14.50
C ILE A 200 -27.05 -6.09 -13.61
N LEU A 201 -26.60 -5.87 -12.37
CA LEU A 201 -26.42 -6.92 -11.36
C LEU A 201 -27.74 -7.43 -10.76
N ARG A 202 -28.90 -6.91 -11.20
CA ARG A 202 -30.23 -7.30 -10.72
C ARG A 202 -30.44 -7.09 -9.23
N TRP A 203 -29.81 -6.06 -8.66
CA TRP A 203 -30.12 -5.63 -7.29
C TRP A 203 -31.53 -5.04 -7.23
N LYS A 204 -32.17 -5.17 -6.07
CA LYS A 204 -33.50 -4.59 -5.84
C LYS A 204 -33.38 -3.09 -5.61
N ASP A 205 -34.46 -2.35 -5.88
CA ASP A 205 -34.48 -0.90 -5.74
C ASP A 205 -34.14 -0.45 -4.32
N GLU A 206 -34.60 -1.18 -3.29
CA GLU A 206 -34.29 -0.89 -1.89
C GLU A 206 -32.79 -1.03 -1.59
N ASP A 207 -32.16 -2.08 -2.11
CA ASP A 207 -30.72 -2.33 -1.92
C ASP A 207 -29.89 -1.27 -2.66
N ILE A 208 -30.35 -0.83 -3.83
CA ILE A 208 -29.73 0.25 -4.60
C ILE A 208 -29.79 1.57 -3.82
N ILE A 209 -30.96 1.90 -3.28
CA ILE A 209 -31.14 3.12 -2.46
C ILE A 209 -30.21 3.06 -1.24
N GLN A 210 -30.18 1.94 -0.51
CA GLN A 210 -29.31 1.78 0.65
C GLN A 210 -27.82 1.89 0.27
N PHE A 211 -27.42 1.33 -0.87
CA PHE A 211 -26.05 1.42 -1.35
C PHE A 211 -25.67 2.86 -1.72
N ILE A 212 -26.54 3.57 -2.43
CA ILE A 212 -26.36 4.99 -2.74
C ILE A 212 -26.25 5.81 -1.45
N ASP A 213 -27.14 5.59 -0.49
CA ASP A 213 -27.09 6.24 0.81
C ASP A 213 -25.75 5.98 1.51
N ASN A 214 -25.23 4.76 1.49
CA ASN A 214 -23.94 4.45 2.10
C ASN A 214 -22.74 5.13 1.42
N ILE A 215 -22.82 5.38 0.10
CA ILE A 215 -21.76 6.07 -0.64
C ILE A 215 -21.82 7.59 -0.40
N PHE A 216 -23.01 8.18 -0.49
CA PHE A 216 -23.19 9.63 -0.48
C PHE A 216 -23.43 10.20 0.91
N ASN A 217 -24.09 9.46 1.80
CA ASN A 217 -24.39 9.91 3.16
C ASN A 217 -23.38 9.32 4.15
N GLU A 218 -22.58 10.18 4.74
CA GLU A 218 -21.75 9.79 5.88
C GLU A 218 -22.64 9.54 7.10
N THR A 219 -22.68 8.30 7.58
CA THR A 219 -23.36 8.00 8.85
C THR A 219 -22.71 8.83 9.98
N PRO A 220 -23.45 9.20 11.04
CA PRO A 220 -22.87 9.91 12.20
C PRO A 220 -21.66 9.19 12.82
N ALA A 221 -21.63 7.85 12.77
CA ALA A 221 -20.48 7.02 13.15
C ALA A 221 -19.28 7.13 12.20
N GLN A 222 -19.48 7.59 10.96
CA GLN A 222 -18.43 7.89 10.00
C GLN A 222 -17.88 9.31 10.20
N LYS A 223 -18.72 10.29 10.56
CA LYS A 223 -18.29 11.67 10.91
C LYS A 223 -17.39 11.73 12.15
N SER A 224 -17.61 10.86 13.16
CA SER A 224 -16.75 10.78 14.34
C SER A 224 -15.34 10.25 14.05
N LYS A 225 -15.16 9.44 12.99
CA LYS A 225 -13.84 8.96 12.55
C LYS A 225 -13.15 9.89 11.53
N GLN A 226 -13.87 10.80 10.88
CA GLN A 226 -13.26 11.88 10.07
C GLN A 226 -12.69 13.03 10.92
N LYS A 227 -13.12 13.13 12.18
CA LYS A 227 -12.48 13.99 13.19
C LYS A 227 -11.24 13.37 13.84
N LYS A 228 -10.66 12.31 13.27
CA LYS A 228 -9.25 12.01 13.53
C LYS A 228 -8.44 12.91 12.61
N SER A 229 -7.94 14.00 13.18
CA SER A 229 -7.00 14.89 12.52
C SER A 229 -5.79 14.09 12.01
N LYS A 230 -5.02 14.64 11.05
CA LYS A 230 -3.76 14.02 10.62
C LYS A 230 -2.82 13.70 11.80
N SER A 231 -2.93 14.40 12.94
CA SER A 231 -2.17 14.05 14.15
C SER A 231 -2.70 12.77 14.80
N ASP A 232 -4.02 12.56 14.87
CA ASP A 232 -4.59 11.35 15.48
C ASP A 232 -4.26 10.07 14.69
N PHE A 233 -4.07 10.17 13.37
CA PHE A 233 -3.56 9.07 12.54
C PHE A 233 -2.07 8.83 12.77
N LEU A 234 -1.28 9.90 12.88
CA LEU A 234 0.15 9.81 13.19
C LEU A 234 0.35 9.21 14.59
N ASP A 235 -0.49 9.58 15.55
CA ASP A 235 -0.48 9.07 16.92
C ASP A 235 -0.91 7.61 16.98
N GLU A 236 -1.86 7.16 16.16
CA GLU A 236 -2.24 5.75 16.07
C GLU A 236 -1.17 4.90 15.39
N GLN A 237 -0.47 5.43 14.39
CA GLN A 237 0.70 4.77 13.78
C GLN A 237 1.90 4.73 14.74
N LEU A 238 2.15 5.82 15.47
CA LEU A 238 3.17 5.88 16.52
C LEU A 238 2.84 4.94 17.67
N GLN A 239 1.57 4.80 18.03
CA GLN A 239 1.13 3.85 19.06
C GLN A 239 1.35 2.41 18.60
N LYS A 240 1.00 2.06 17.35
CA LYS A 240 1.32 0.74 16.79
C LYS A 240 2.82 0.46 16.76
N GLN A 241 3.65 1.46 16.45
CA GLN A 241 5.10 1.34 16.53
C GLN A 241 5.59 1.15 17.98
N ARG A 242 5.02 1.87 18.95
CA ARG A 242 5.31 1.69 20.37
C ARG A 242 4.92 0.30 20.86
N ASP A 243 3.79 -0.23 20.44
CA ASP A 243 3.33 -1.57 20.81
C ASP A 243 4.25 -2.65 20.23
N ILE A 244 4.75 -2.48 19.00
CA ILE A 244 5.77 -3.36 18.39
C ILE A 244 7.09 -3.28 19.17
N ILE A 245 7.53 -2.08 19.53
CA ILE A 245 8.75 -1.89 20.34
C ILE A 245 8.59 -2.54 21.72
N GLN A 246 7.42 -2.44 22.34
CA GLN A 246 7.12 -3.07 23.62
C GLN A 246 7.15 -4.59 23.51
N MET A 247 6.54 -5.16 22.46
CA MET A 247 6.62 -6.59 22.16
C MET A 247 8.06 -7.06 21.98
N MET A 248 8.87 -6.31 21.22
CA MET A 248 10.30 -6.61 21.05
C MET A 248 11.08 -6.53 22.36
N LYS A 249 10.75 -5.58 23.27
CA LYS A 249 11.36 -5.48 24.59
C LYS A 249 11.00 -6.67 25.48
N GLU A 250 9.75 -7.11 25.45
CA GLU A 250 9.28 -8.29 26.20
C GLU A 250 9.94 -9.58 25.68
N GLU A 251 10.10 -9.70 24.36
CA GLU A 251 10.86 -10.80 23.74
C GLU A 251 12.36 -10.75 24.12
N LEU A 252 12.94 -9.55 24.22
CA LEU A 252 14.31 -9.37 24.72
C LEU A 252 14.45 -9.78 26.19
N GLN A 253 13.49 -9.42 27.03
CA GLN A 253 13.49 -9.79 28.44
C GLN A 253 13.29 -11.29 28.63
N SER A 254 12.45 -11.94 27.82
CA SER A 254 12.29 -13.39 27.86
C SER A 254 13.58 -14.11 27.45
N LEU A 255 14.26 -13.63 26.40
CA LEU A 255 15.56 -14.13 25.98
C LEU A 255 16.66 -13.93 27.04
N GLN A 256 16.68 -12.78 27.71
CA GLN A 256 17.61 -12.52 28.82
C GLN A 256 17.34 -13.42 30.03
N HIS A 257 16.07 -13.63 30.38
CA HIS A 257 15.70 -14.54 31.45
C HIS A 257 16.10 -15.98 31.13
N GLU A 258 15.91 -16.41 29.87
CA GLU A 258 16.33 -17.73 29.42
C GLU A 258 17.85 -17.91 29.45
N GLN A 259 18.62 -16.86 29.15
CA GLN A 259 20.09 -16.87 29.29
C GLN A 259 20.52 -16.98 30.76
N ASN A 260 19.91 -16.21 31.66
CA ASN A 260 20.22 -16.25 33.09
C ASN A 260 19.89 -17.63 33.70
N VAL A 261 18.75 -18.23 33.32
CA VAL A 261 18.38 -19.59 33.74
C VAL A 261 19.36 -20.63 33.20
N LYS A 262 19.90 -20.44 31.98
CA LYS A 262 20.94 -21.30 31.40
C LYS A 262 22.30 -21.14 32.10
N GLU A 263 22.68 -19.93 32.50
CA GLU A 263 23.89 -19.67 33.28
C GLU A 263 23.80 -20.26 34.70
N ASP A 264 22.64 -20.16 35.35
CA ASP A 264 22.38 -20.78 36.65
C ASP A 264 22.40 -22.32 36.58
N ARG A 265 21.92 -22.91 35.49
CA ARG A 265 22.02 -24.36 35.25
C ARG A 265 23.46 -24.81 35.01
N LYS A 266 24.27 -24.00 34.30
CA LYS A 266 25.71 -24.28 34.09
C LYS A 266 26.52 -24.15 35.39
N ASN A 267 26.22 -23.15 36.22
CA ASN A 267 26.87 -22.97 37.52
C ASN A 267 26.45 -24.03 38.57
N LYS A 268 25.25 -24.60 38.44
CA LYS A 268 24.82 -25.74 39.26
C LYS A 268 25.37 -27.10 38.77
N GLN A 269 25.76 -27.21 37.50
CA GLN A 269 26.44 -28.41 36.96
C GLN A 269 27.96 -28.41 37.22
N SER A 270 28.59 -27.24 37.39
CA SER A 270 30.02 -27.13 37.74
C SER A 270 30.35 -27.35 39.22
N SER A 271 29.33 -27.58 40.07
CA SER A 271 29.48 -27.85 41.50
C SER A 271 28.89 -29.21 41.91
N LYS A 272 29.23 -30.30 41.20
CA LYS A 272 29.17 -31.68 41.73
C LYS A 272 30.12 -32.59 40.94
N PHE A 273 30.86 -33.40 41.71
CA PHE A 273 31.97 -34.27 41.32
C PHE A 273 31.69 -35.28 40.19
N SER A 274 32.76 -35.58 39.43
CA SER A 274 33.27 -36.88 38.97
C SER A 274 32.31 -38.04 38.59
N ASN A 275 32.63 -38.59 37.40
CA ASN A 275 32.49 -39.97 36.88
C ASN A 275 31.29 -40.39 36.00
N ASN A 276 31.69 -40.87 34.81
CA ASN A 276 31.15 -41.88 33.89
C ASN A 276 29.96 -41.55 32.93
N ASN A 277 30.23 -41.80 31.64
CA ASN A 277 29.41 -41.81 30.39
C ASN A 277 27.97 -42.37 30.48
N PRO A 278 27.09 -42.26 29.43
CA PRO A 278 27.20 -41.66 28.08
C PRO A 278 26.04 -40.70 27.64
N GLU A 279 26.22 -40.08 26.46
CA GLU A 279 25.32 -39.36 25.50
C GLU A 279 23.77 -39.33 25.69
N PRO A 280 23.07 -38.24 25.26
CA PRO A 280 22.67 -38.12 23.84
C PRO A 280 22.72 -36.72 23.20
N ILE A 281 22.79 -36.78 21.88
CA ILE A 281 22.71 -35.74 20.85
C ILE A 281 21.44 -34.88 21.01
N ASP A 282 21.58 -33.55 20.87
CA ASP A 282 20.52 -32.76 20.23
C ASP A 282 21.12 -31.60 19.41
N ILE A 283 20.52 -31.36 18.26
CA ILE A 283 21.07 -30.65 17.11
C ILE A 283 20.99 -29.13 17.34
N ASP A 284 22.13 -28.45 17.29
CA ASP A 284 22.25 -26.98 17.39
C ASP A 284 21.79 -26.32 16.07
N LEU A 285 20.53 -25.86 16.06
CA LEU A 285 19.96 -24.95 15.07
C LEU A 285 19.50 -23.69 15.80
N THR A 286 20.38 -22.70 15.97
CA THR A 286 20.12 -21.28 15.66
C THR A 286 21.34 -20.41 15.99
N THR A 287 21.82 -19.73 14.96
CA THR A 287 22.97 -18.84 14.93
C THR A 287 22.88 -17.68 15.93
N LYS A 288 23.97 -17.57 16.70
CA LYS A 288 24.26 -16.62 17.78
C LYS A 288 24.41 -15.18 17.28
N ILE A 289 23.76 -14.22 17.93
CA ILE A 289 24.24 -12.82 17.95
C ILE A 289 25.43 -12.77 18.90
N SER A 290 26.53 -12.15 18.49
CA SER A 290 27.76 -12.11 19.29
C SER A 290 27.61 -11.19 20.50
N LYS A 291 28.21 -11.57 21.63
CA LYS A 291 28.19 -10.82 22.89
C LYS A 291 28.58 -9.33 22.75
N PRO A 292 29.58 -8.95 21.91
CA PRO A 292 29.90 -7.54 21.65
C PRO A 292 28.76 -6.75 21.02
N SER A 293 27.94 -7.36 20.15
CA SER A 293 26.81 -6.69 19.51
C SER A 293 25.64 -6.46 20.48
N LEU A 294 25.43 -7.38 21.42
CA LEU A 294 24.44 -7.23 22.48
C LEU A 294 24.87 -6.14 23.48
N ASP A 295 26.16 -6.11 23.83
CA ASP A 295 26.72 -5.13 24.77
C ASP A 295 26.73 -3.72 24.18
N ALA A 296 27.07 -3.57 22.89
CA ALA A 296 27.00 -2.29 22.18
C ALA A 296 25.56 -1.76 22.06
N TYR A 297 24.59 -2.65 21.84
CA TYR A 297 23.17 -2.28 21.76
C TYR A 297 22.60 -1.86 23.12
N ASN A 298 22.98 -2.55 24.20
CA ASN A 298 22.57 -2.20 25.56
C ASN A 298 23.22 -0.90 26.06
N ALA A 299 24.49 -0.64 25.70
CA ALA A 299 25.16 0.62 25.99
C ALA A 299 24.48 1.80 25.30
N MET A 300 24.08 1.63 24.04
CA MET A 300 23.33 2.63 23.27
C MET A 300 21.97 2.93 23.93
N LEU A 301 21.22 1.90 24.33
CA LEU A 301 19.92 2.07 24.99
C LEU A 301 20.02 2.79 26.33
N GLN A 302 21.04 2.50 27.14
CA GLN A 302 21.26 3.22 28.40
C GLN A 302 21.64 4.69 28.16
N GLU A 303 22.50 4.98 27.19
CA GLU A 303 22.97 6.34 26.90
C GLU A 303 21.85 7.24 26.36
N TYR A 304 20.95 6.71 25.52
CA TYR A 304 19.88 7.51 24.91
C TYR A 304 18.55 7.49 25.68
N SER A 305 18.35 6.56 26.62
CA SER A 305 17.12 6.50 27.42
C SER A 305 16.91 7.75 28.28
N VAL A 306 17.95 8.24 28.96
CA VAL A 306 17.90 9.43 29.81
C VAL A 306 17.61 10.71 29.00
N ALA A 307 18.18 10.82 27.80
CA ALA A 307 17.96 11.96 26.90
C ALA A 307 16.57 11.95 26.25
N LEU A 308 15.96 10.77 26.05
CA LEU A 308 14.61 10.62 25.55
C LEU A 308 13.56 10.88 26.64
N GLU A 309 13.85 10.49 27.88
CA GLU A 309 13.00 10.77 29.05
C GLU A 309 12.97 12.26 29.41
N GLN A 310 14.09 12.96 29.33
CA GLN A 310 14.14 14.42 29.53
C GLN A 310 13.45 15.19 28.40
N ASN A 311 13.60 14.78 27.13
CA ASN A 311 12.87 15.39 26.02
C ASN A 311 11.36 15.17 26.10
N ALA A 312 10.91 14.01 26.62
CA ALA A 312 9.50 13.76 26.86
C ALA A 312 8.93 14.66 27.98
N ALA A 313 9.71 14.90 29.03
CA ALA A 313 9.31 15.77 30.15
C ALA A 313 9.23 17.25 29.75
N ASP A 314 10.15 17.74 28.91
CA ASP A 314 10.17 19.14 28.47
C ASP A 314 9.05 19.48 27.47
N ILE A 315 8.54 18.50 26.72
CA ILE A 315 7.40 18.66 25.81
C ILE A 315 6.06 18.76 26.56
N GLU A 316 5.94 18.15 27.75
CA GLU A 316 4.71 18.20 28.55
C GLU A 316 4.49 19.56 29.25
N VAL A 317 5.57 20.30 29.53
CA VAL A 317 5.49 21.55 30.31
C VAL A 317 5.07 22.76 29.47
N ASP A 318 5.36 22.79 28.15
CA ASP A 318 5.14 24.00 27.33
C ASP A 318 4.27 23.74 26.08
N LYS A 319 2.95 23.58 26.30
CA LYS A 319 1.94 23.38 25.25
C LYS A 319 1.72 24.55 24.28
N LYS A 320 2.57 25.59 24.25
CA LYS A 320 2.29 26.79 23.44
C LYS A 320 3.39 27.32 22.54
N THR A 321 4.61 26.80 22.55
CA THR A 321 5.61 27.20 21.54
C THR A 321 6.48 26.02 21.16
N THR A 322 6.17 25.42 20.01
CA THR A 322 7.02 24.42 19.34
C THR A 322 8.34 25.09 18.96
N ASN A 323 9.41 24.85 19.73
CA ASN A 323 10.77 25.18 19.32
C ASN A 323 11.53 23.88 18.93
N PRO A 324 11.74 23.58 17.64
CA PRO A 324 12.39 22.35 17.17
C PRO A 324 13.92 22.31 17.36
N GLU A 325 14.50 23.20 18.16
CA GLU A 325 15.95 23.37 18.30
C GLU A 325 16.63 22.42 19.31
N GLY A 326 15.89 21.77 20.20
CA GLY A 326 16.47 21.07 21.38
C GLY A 326 17.49 19.97 21.05
N LEU A 327 17.13 18.99 20.21
CA LEU A 327 18.03 17.87 19.89
C LEU A 327 19.23 18.33 19.04
N ARG A 328 18.99 19.24 18.11
CA ARG A 328 20.00 19.75 17.18
C ARG A 328 21.05 20.60 17.89
N GLU A 329 20.63 21.35 18.90
CA GLU A 329 21.52 22.18 19.72
C GLU A 329 22.31 21.36 20.74
N ALA A 330 21.68 20.35 21.34
CA ALA A 330 22.36 19.40 22.24
C ALA A 330 23.49 18.65 21.52
N ILE A 331 23.23 18.19 20.29
CA ILE A 331 24.22 17.53 19.43
C ILE A 331 25.34 18.51 19.05
N ARG A 332 25.01 19.74 18.64
CA ARG A 332 26.02 20.75 18.27
C ARG A 332 26.99 21.05 19.42
N ARG A 333 26.48 21.25 20.63
CA ARG A 333 27.32 21.49 21.83
C ARG A 333 28.17 20.29 22.21
N HIS A 334 27.60 19.08 22.17
CA HIS A 334 28.31 17.88 22.60
C HIS A 334 29.49 17.54 21.68
N PHE A 335 29.36 17.82 20.37
CA PHE A 335 30.40 17.54 19.37
C PHE A 335 31.23 18.77 18.97
N GLY A 336 31.02 19.93 19.61
CA GLY A 336 31.79 21.15 19.37
C GLY A 336 31.62 21.74 17.96
N LEU A 337 30.41 21.70 17.42
CA LEU A 337 30.12 22.05 16.03
C LEU A 337 29.62 23.50 15.89
N PRO A 338 29.93 24.18 14.77
CA PRO A 338 29.49 25.56 14.55
C PRO A 338 27.97 25.64 14.44
N ASP A 339 27.39 26.79 14.79
CA ASP A 339 25.94 26.98 14.89
C ASP A 339 25.20 26.72 13.58
N ASN A 340 25.88 26.86 12.44
CA ASN A 340 25.33 26.58 11.10
C ASN A 340 25.62 25.14 10.59
N ALA A 341 26.11 24.25 11.45
CA ALA A 341 26.41 22.87 11.08
C ALA A 341 25.16 22.17 10.53
N THR A 342 25.31 21.60 9.34
CA THR A 342 24.27 20.84 8.67
C THR A 342 24.15 19.46 9.30
N ASP A 343 22.96 18.87 9.25
CA ASP A 343 22.70 17.56 9.87
C ASP A 343 23.58 16.46 9.25
N ALA A 344 23.97 16.62 7.97
CA ALA A 344 24.92 15.74 7.30
C ALA A 344 26.34 15.81 7.92
N GLN A 345 26.79 17.01 8.31
CA GLN A 345 28.08 17.19 9.00
C GLN A 345 28.03 16.61 10.42
N MET A 346 26.91 16.79 11.13
CA MET A 346 26.70 16.19 12.46
C MET A 346 26.73 14.65 12.41
N ILE A 347 26.03 14.05 11.45
CA ILE A 347 25.99 12.60 11.25
C ILE A 347 27.35 12.04 10.83
N SER A 348 28.09 12.75 9.97
CA SER A 348 29.43 12.31 9.54
C SER A 348 30.40 12.21 10.73
N ILE A 349 30.35 13.20 11.63
CA ILE A 349 31.23 13.28 12.80
C ILE A 349 30.83 12.24 13.86
N MET A 350 29.54 12.00 14.04
CA MET A 350 29.04 10.91 14.90
C MET A 350 29.51 9.54 14.40
N LYS A 351 29.42 9.29 13.10
CA LYS A 351 29.90 8.03 12.49
C LYS A 351 31.41 7.85 12.65
N GLU A 352 32.18 8.92 12.49
CA GLU A 352 33.64 8.88 12.67
C GLU A 352 34.04 8.61 14.14
N GLN A 353 33.31 9.15 15.11
CA GLN A 353 33.56 8.90 16.54
C GLN A 353 33.21 7.47 16.96
N ILE A 354 32.15 6.90 16.38
CA ILE A 354 31.78 5.49 16.60
C ILE A 354 32.85 4.56 16.01
N ALA A 355 33.37 4.88 14.82
CA ALA A 355 34.41 4.08 14.16
C ALA A 355 35.78 4.13 14.87
N ARG A 356 36.05 5.15 15.69
CA ARG A 356 37.30 5.26 16.48
C ARG A 356 37.24 4.55 17.83
N ARG A 357 36.06 4.05 18.25
CA ARG A 357 35.83 3.41 19.55
C ARG A 357 35.58 1.90 19.48
N GLY A 358 35.42 1.35 18.28
CA GLY A 358 35.48 -0.09 17.99
C GLY A 358 36.83 -0.47 17.43
#